data_AF-A0AB74KUC7-F1
#
_entry.id   AF-A0AB74KUC7-F1
#
_cell.length_a   1.000
_cell.length_b   1.000
_cell.length_c   1.000
_cell.angle_alpha   90.00
_cell.angle_beta   90.00
_cell.angle_gamma   90.00
#
_symmetry.space_group_name_H-M   'P 1'
#
loop_
_entity.id
_entity.type
_entity.pdbx_description
1 polymer ?
#
loop_
_entity_poly.entity_id
_entity_poly.type
_entity_poly.pdbx_seq_one_letter_code
_entity_poly.pdbx_strand_id
1 'polypeptide(L)'
;MNNISKSNLGSSNSKTVHVVDLYNKEISTYKVWLESTPLPPPRPPEVAPRSSLTATSSTVQRYIEDVKSSIQSLHASAQNIEIQTGGSTGIDNAWSFVNCAFCKSEINSQLNGSIYSSMRTAEASLISIGKAFGLIKTDIPDQFIIPLSSGGHIKVSLKLLSQPIKIEATINEVVDENGNIIPKNAKELADLRIRVGTISQANSINITIKNFNYFIPIRTGTVTIKDCSGINAPACGG
;
A
#
# COMPACT_ATOMS: atom_id res chain seq x y z
N MET A 1 20.79 -21.22 6.05
CA MET A 1 20.45 -22.29 5.09
C MET A 1 21.73 -22.67 4.33
N ASN A 2 22.19 -23.91 4.45
CA ASN A 2 23.29 -24.43 3.62
C ASN A 2 22.70 -25.17 2.43
N ASN A 3 22.36 -24.46 1.34
CA ASN A 3 21.73 -25.04 0.13
C ASN A 3 22.67 -25.89 -0.74
N ILE A 4 23.97 -25.89 -0.44
CA ILE A 4 25.02 -26.62 -1.15
C ILE A 4 25.86 -27.41 -0.14
N SER A 5 26.27 -28.62 -0.51
CA SER A 5 27.04 -29.54 0.33
C SER A 5 28.24 -30.09 -0.44
N LYS A 6 29.13 -30.84 0.23
CA LYS A 6 30.35 -31.40 -0.41
C LYS A 6 30.06 -32.27 -1.64
N SER A 7 28.86 -32.83 -1.79
CA SER A 7 28.44 -33.57 -2.99
C SER A 7 28.22 -32.66 -4.22
N ASN A 8 28.26 -31.34 -4.04
CA ASN A 8 28.16 -30.33 -5.10
C ASN A 8 29.54 -29.81 -5.54
N LEU A 9 30.63 -30.54 -5.26
CA LEU A 9 31.97 -30.17 -5.72
C LEU A 9 32.10 -30.38 -7.23
N GLY A 10 32.53 -29.34 -7.95
CA GLY A 10 32.66 -29.33 -9.41
C GLY A 10 31.38 -28.87 -10.13
N SER A 11 31.54 -28.21 -11.28
CA SER A 11 30.45 -27.60 -12.06
C SER A 11 29.43 -28.62 -12.59
N SER A 12 29.86 -29.86 -12.86
CA SER A 12 28.98 -30.98 -13.25
C SER A 12 27.96 -31.36 -12.17
N ASN A 13 28.27 -31.07 -10.90
CA ASN A 13 27.42 -31.35 -9.75
C ASN A 13 26.65 -30.10 -9.27
N SER A 14 26.48 -29.12 -10.15
CA SER A 14 25.79 -27.86 -9.86
C SER A 14 24.31 -28.08 -9.56
N LYS A 15 23.81 -27.33 -8.57
CA LYS A 15 22.39 -27.24 -8.24
C LYS A 15 21.78 -26.02 -8.90
N THR A 16 20.54 -26.15 -9.32
CA THR A 16 19.74 -24.99 -9.75
C THR A 16 19.17 -24.30 -8.51
N VAL A 17 19.37 -22.98 -8.42
CA VAL A 17 18.82 -22.12 -7.37
C VAL A 17 18.07 -20.97 -8.04
N HIS A 18 16.87 -20.70 -7.55
CA HIS A 18 16.07 -19.56 -7.99
C HIS A 18 16.13 -18.47 -6.92
N VAL A 19 16.44 -17.25 -7.34
CA VAL A 19 16.35 -16.05 -6.51
C VAL A 19 15.13 -15.29 -6.97
N VAL A 20 14.13 -15.21 -6.11
CA VAL A 20 12.84 -14.58 -6.38
C VAL A 20 12.78 -13.24 -5.67
N ASP A 21 12.72 -12.15 -6.43
CA ASP A 21 12.46 -10.81 -5.91
C ASP A 21 10.98 -10.49 -6.14
N LEU A 22 10.17 -10.69 -5.11
CA LEU A 22 8.72 -10.43 -5.18
C LEU A 22 8.39 -8.93 -5.24
N TYR A 23 9.28 -8.08 -4.73
CA TYR A 23 9.07 -6.63 -4.73
C TYR A 23 9.24 -6.07 -6.13
N ASN A 24 10.36 -6.40 -6.78
CA ASN A 24 10.63 -6.01 -8.16
C ASN A 24 9.91 -6.91 -9.19
N LYS A 25 9.31 -8.01 -8.75
CA LYS A 25 8.61 -9.01 -9.58
C LYS A 25 9.57 -9.62 -10.60
N GLU A 26 10.74 -10.01 -10.13
CA GLU A 26 11.82 -10.58 -10.94
C GLU A 26 12.25 -11.95 -10.41
N ILE A 27 12.75 -12.78 -11.30
CA ILE A 27 13.30 -14.09 -10.95
C ILE A 27 14.58 -14.36 -11.73
N SER A 28 15.64 -14.66 -11.00
CA SER A 28 16.93 -15.01 -11.56
C SER A 28 17.26 -16.46 -11.22
N THR A 29 17.74 -17.21 -12.21
CA THR A 29 18.14 -18.60 -12.02
C THR A 29 19.65 -18.73 -12.07
N TYR A 30 20.22 -19.36 -11.07
CA TYR A 30 21.65 -19.62 -10.97
C TYR A 30 21.93 -21.12 -10.93
N LYS A 31 23.02 -21.53 -11.58
CA LYS A 31 23.70 -22.78 -11.25
C LYS A 31 24.70 -22.49 -10.15
N VAL A 32 24.67 -23.24 -9.07
CA VAL A 32 25.55 -23.05 -7.90
C VAL A 32 26.28 -24.36 -7.60
N TRP A 33 27.59 -24.29 -7.41
CA TRP A 33 28.44 -25.44 -7.07
C TRP A 33 29.55 -25.02 -6.11
N LEU A 34 30.25 -26.00 -5.54
CA LEU A 34 31.48 -25.78 -4.78
C LEU A 34 32.68 -26.01 -5.69
N GLU A 35 33.69 -25.18 -5.59
CA GLU A 35 34.94 -25.31 -6.34
C GLU A 35 36.11 -25.34 -5.36
N SER A 36 37.03 -26.29 -5.57
CA SER A 36 38.25 -26.41 -4.77
C SER A 36 39.36 -25.65 -5.47
N THR A 37 39.90 -24.63 -4.80
CA THR A 37 41.06 -23.88 -5.30
C THR A 37 42.32 -24.42 -4.62
N PRO A 38 43.27 -25.00 -5.37
CA PRO A 38 44.53 -25.44 -4.79
C PRO A 38 45.33 -24.23 -4.29
N LEU A 39 45.84 -24.31 -3.05
CA LEU A 39 46.70 -23.31 -2.44
C LEU A 39 48.15 -23.83 -2.35
N PRO A 40 49.17 -22.94 -2.32
CA PRO A 40 50.56 -23.37 -2.15
C PRO A 40 50.78 -24.12 -0.82
N PRO A 41 51.55 -25.21 -0.80
CA PRO A 41 51.91 -25.92 0.44
C PRO A 41 52.57 -24.97 1.47
N PRO A 42 52.30 -25.11 2.77
CA PRO A 42 51.55 -26.18 3.44
C PRO A 42 50.03 -25.93 3.56
N ARG A 43 49.46 -24.96 2.84
CA ARG A 43 48.05 -24.58 3.01
C ARG A 43 47.12 -25.61 2.37
N PRO A 44 46.10 -26.12 3.09
CA PRO A 44 45.11 -27.02 2.50
C PRO A 44 44.27 -26.29 1.44
N PRO A 45 43.75 -26.98 0.41
CA PRO A 45 42.86 -26.38 -0.59
C PRO A 45 41.63 -25.74 0.03
N GLU A 46 41.21 -24.61 -0.52
CA GLU A 46 40.02 -23.88 -0.06
C GLU A 46 38.81 -24.23 -0.95
N VAL A 47 37.68 -24.57 -0.31
CA VAL A 47 36.44 -24.88 -1.01
C VAL A 47 35.49 -23.69 -0.90
N ALA A 48 35.19 -23.06 -2.03
CA ALA A 48 34.34 -21.87 -2.09
C ALA A 48 33.13 -22.10 -3.00
N PRO A 49 31.99 -21.44 -2.73
CA PRO A 49 30.85 -21.44 -3.63
C PRO A 49 31.13 -20.64 -4.90
N ARG A 50 30.67 -21.17 -6.02
CA ARG A 50 30.61 -20.50 -7.32
C ARG A 50 29.19 -20.49 -7.83
N SER A 51 28.87 -19.48 -8.64
CA SER A 51 27.59 -19.41 -9.33
C SER A 51 27.78 -18.90 -10.76
N SER A 52 26.86 -19.31 -11.63
CA SER A 52 26.69 -18.72 -12.96
C SER A 52 25.21 -18.47 -13.20
N LEU A 53 24.89 -17.30 -13.75
CA LEU A 53 23.55 -17.01 -14.23
C LEU A 53 23.21 -17.97 -15.37
N THR A 54 21.99 -18.49 -15.38
CA THR A 54 21.45 -19.32 -16.46
C THR A 54 20.06 -18.83 -16.82
N ALA A 55 19.59 -19.20 -18.02
CA ALA A 55 18.23 -18.91 -18.43
C ALA A 55 17.22 -19.50 -17.43
N THR A 56 16.29 -18.65 -16.98
CA THR A 56 15.12 -19.09 -16.23
C THR A 56 14.19 -19.86 -17.16
N SER A 57 13.68 -21.01 -16.72
CA SER A 57 12.76 -21.80 -17.54
C SER A 57 11.41 -21.08 -17.70
N SER A 58 10.72 -21.30 -18.82
CA SER A 58 9.41 -20.70 -19.09
C SER A 58 8.37 -21.01 -18.00
N THR A 59 8.39 -22.23 -17.45
CA THR A 59 7.52 -22.62 -16.33
C THR A 59 7.76 -21.77 -15.08
N VAL A 60 9.04 -21.50 -14.77
CA VAL A 60 9.43 -20.68 -13.61
C VAL A 60 9.10 -19.21 -13.87
N GLN A 61 9.32 -18.73 -15.09
CA GLN A 61 9.00 -17.37 -15.52
C GLN A 61 7.50 -17.07 -15.39
N ARG A 62 6.65 -18.04 -15.76
CA ARG A 62 5.19 -17.93 -15.70
C ARG A 62 4.65 -17.61 -14.30
N TYR A 63 5.25 -18.17 -13.25
CA TYR A 63 4.83 -17.83 -11.87
C TYR A 63 4.98 -16.35 -11.55
N ILE A 64 6.05 -15.70 -12.03
CA ILE A 64 6.26 -14.26 -11.82
C ILE A 64 5.37 -13.43 -12.74
N GLU A 65 5.13 -13.88 -13.97
CA GLU A 65 4.20 -13.22 -14.88
C GLU A 65 2.77 -13.24 -14.34
N ASP A 66 2.33 -14.36 -13.75
CA ASP A 66 1.02 -14.49 -13.10
C ASP A 66 0.90 -13.51 -11.91
N VAL A 67 1.93 -13.40 -11.07
CA VAL A 67 1.99 -12.42 -9.97
C VAL A 67 1.93 -10.99 -10.51
N LYS A 68 2.72 -10.67 -11.55
CA LYS A 68 2.76 -9.34 -12.16
C LYS A 68 1.39 -8.95 -12.73
N SER A 69 0.77 -9.85 -13.49
CA SER A 69 -0.56 -9.67 -14.08
C SER A 69 -1.64 -9.50 -13.01
N SER A 70 -1.60 -10.32 -11.95
CA SER A 70 -2.59 -10.25 -10.87
C SER A 70 -2.48 -8.95 -10.06
N ILE A 71 -1.25 -8.51 -9.75
CA ILE A 71 -1.01 -7.23 -9.05
C ILE A 71 -1.40 -6.04 -9.94
N GLN A 72 -1.09 -6.08 -11.24
CA GLN A 72 -1.52 -5.03 -12.18
C GLN A 72 -3.04 -4.94 -12.27
N SER A 73 -3.72 -6.08 -12.34
CA SER A 73 -5.19 -6.15 -12.35
C SER A 73 -5.77 -5.60 -11.04
N LEU A 74 -5.17 -5.93 -9.89
CA LEU A 74 -5.57 -5.37 -8.61
C LEU A 74 -5.39 -3.84 -8.57
N HIS A 75 -4.27 -3.31 -9.05
CA HIS A 75 -4.06 -1.86 -9.15
C HIS A 75 -5.09 -1.19 -10.05
N ALA A 76 -5.35 -1.75 -11.23
CA ALA A 76 -6.35 -1.21 -12.16
C ALA A 76 -7.75 -1.21 -11.53
N SER A 77 -8.15 -2.31 -10.89
CA SER A 77 -9.42 -2.40 -10.17
C SER A 77 -9.51 -1.38 -9.03
N ALA A 78 -8.44 -1.21 -8.24
CA ALA A 78 -8.42 -0.26 -7.14
C ALA A 78 -8.46 1.20 -7.61
N GLN A 79 -7.80 1.54 -8.72
CA GLN A 79 -7.79 2.89 -9.29
C GLN A 79 -9.13 3.28 -9.94
N ASN A 80 -9.88 2.30 -10.44
CA ASN A 80 -11.21 2.53 -11.02
C ASN A 80 -12.32 2.58 -9.96
N ILE A 81 -12.03 2.30 -8.70
CA ILE A 81 -13.00 2.45 -7.62
C ILE A 81 -13.03 3.89 -7.17
N GLU A 82 -14.22 4.42 -7.11
CA GLU A 82 -14.51 5.69 -6.47
C GLU A 82 -15.34 5.44 -5.22
N ILE A 83 -14.82 5.89 -4.08
CA ILE A 83 -15.58 5.85 -2.83
C ILE A 83 -16.72 6.87 -2.95
N GLN A 84 -17.93 6.36 -2.83
CA GLN A 84 -19.13 7.17 -2.88
C GLN A 84 -19.22 8.01 -1.60
N THR A 85 -19.44 9.31 -1.78
CA THR A 85 -19.67 10.28 -0.70
C THR A 85 -21.10 10.83 -0.78
N GLY A 86 -21.68 11.21 0.34
CA GLY A 86 -23.04 11.76 0.45
C GLY A 86 -23.98 10.88 1.30
N GLY A 87 -25.25 11.30 1.37
CA GLY A 87 -26.20 11.01 2.44
C GLY A 87 -26.47 9.56 2.85
N SER A 88 -26.11 8.55 2.06
CA SER A 88 -26.21 7.14 2.47
C SER A 88 -24.96 6.60 3.18
N THR A 89 -23.82 7.29 3.07
CA THR A 89 -22.50 6.85 3.58
C THR A 89 -22.08 7.58 4.86
N GLY A 90 -22.69 8.73 5.13
CA GLY A 90 -22.26 9.64 6.21
C GLY A 90 -20.92 10.34 5.95
N ILE A 91 -20.27 10.10 4.82
CA ILE A 91 -19.05 10.78 4.38
C ILE A 91 -19.46 11.82 3.35
N ASP A 92 -19.54 13.10 3.72
CA ASP A 92 -19.94 14.16 2.78
C ASP A 92 -18.78 14.55 1.85
N ASN A 93 -17.56 14.64 2.41
CA ASN A 93 -16.34 14.94 1.66
C ASN A 93 -15.09 14.52 2.46
N ALA A 94 -13.90 14.80 1.93
CA ALA A 94 -12.62 14.48 2.59
C ALA A 94 -12.50 15.00 4.03
N TRP A 95 -13.12 16.14 4.36
CA TRP A 95 -13.08 16.73 5.70
C TRP A 95 -13.93 15.97 6.71
N SER A 96 -14.90 15.16 6.27
CA SER A 96 -15.69 14.27 7.14
C SER A 96 -14.85 13.22 7.86
N PHE A 97 -13.58 13.01 7.48
CA PHE A 97 -12.69 12.02 8.09
C PHE A 97 -12.07 12.47 9.42
N VAL A 98 -12.13 13.76 9.78
CA VAL A 98 -11.65 14.24 11.08
C VAL A 98 -12.50 13.62 12.20
N ASN A 99 -11.86 12.93 13.15
CA ASN A 99 -12.54 12.22 14.26
C ASN A 99 -13.62 11.21 13.81
N CYS A 100 -13.53 10.65 12.60
CA CYS A 100 -14.58 9.79 12.08
C CYS A 100 -14.41 8.32 12.47
N ALA A 101 -15.16 7.88 13.48
CA ALA A 101 -15.11 6.50 13.97
C ALA A 101 -15.68 5.47 12.96
N PHE A 102 -16.70 5.85 12.17
CA PHE A 102 -17.36 4.94 11.23
C PHE A 102 -16.70 4.91 9.84
N CYS A 103 -15.92 5.92 9.47
CA CYS A 103 -15.37 6.06 8.12
C CYS A 103 -14.57 4.82 7.68
N LYS A 104 -13.76 4.23 8.57
CA LYS A 104 -13.03 2.99 8.25
C LYS A 104 -13.99 1.85 7.89
N SER A 105 -15.08 1.68 8.63
CA SER A 105 -16.07 0.64 8.37
C SER A 105 -16.78 0.86 7.04
N GLU A 106 -17.11 2.10 6.71
CA GLU A 106 -17.77 2.46 5.46
C GLU A 106 -16.86 2.21 4.25
N ILE A 107 -15.59 2.65 4.31
CA ILE A 107 -14.59 2.33 3.29
C ILE A 107 -14.46 0.81 3.11
N ASN A 108 -14.37 0.06 4.20
CA ASN A 108 -14.30 -1.40 4.11
C ASN A 108 -15.53 -1.98 3.41
N SER A 109 -16.73 -1.50 3.71
CA SER A 109 -17.97 -1.97 3.08
C SER A 109 -17.93 -1.79 1.56
N GLN A 110 -17.60 -0.58 1.10
CA GLN A 110 -17.56 -0.25 -0.33
C GLN A 110 -16.44 -1.01 -1.07
N LEU A 111 -15.28 -1.19 -0.44
CA LEU A 111 -14.16 -1.94 -1.02
C LEU A 111 -14.45 -3.44 -1.11
N ASN A 112 -15.10 -4.03 -0.09
CA ASN A 112 -15.51 -5.43 -0.13
C ASN A 112 -16.50 -5.72 -1.27
N GLY A 113 -17.36 -4.76 -1.63
CA GLY A 113 -18.25 -4.89 -2.79
C GLY A 113 -17.54 -4.82 -4.15
N SER A 114 -16.34 -4.23 -4.22
CA SER A 114 -15.77 -3.74 -5.48
C SER A 114 -14.43 -4.38 -5.88
N ILE A 115 -13.49 -4.59 -4.95
CA ILE A 115 -12.14 -5.14 -5.26
C ILE A 115 -11.89 -6.56 -4.73
N TYR A 116 -12.85 -7.14 -4.02
CA TYR A 116 -12.69 -8.44 -3.36
C TYR A 116 -12.11 -9.54 -4.26
N SER A 117 -12.67 -9.72 -5.45
CA SER A 117 -12.23 -10.75 -6.40
C SER A 117 -10.80 -10.53 -6.89
N SER A 118 -10.44 -9.29 -7.21
CA SER A 118 -9.10 -8.92 -7.69
C SER A 118 -8.04 -9.14 -6.62
N MET A 119 -8.34 -8.80 -5.36
CA MET A 119 -7.42 -8.98 -4.25
C MET A 119 -7.17 -10.46 -3.94
N ARG A 120 -8.22 -11.27 -3.98
CA ARG A 120 -8.11 -12.73 -3.81
C ARG A 120 -7.26 -13.38 -4.90
N THR A 121 -7.39 -12.94 -6.15
CA THR A 121 -6.56 -13.44 -7.26
C THR A 121 -5.09 -13.07 -7.04
N ALA A 122 -4.79 -11.84 -6.64
CA ALA A 122 -3.41 -11.42 -6.34
C ALA A 122 -2.79 -12.21 -5.19
N GLU A 123 -3.53 -12.43 -4.10
CA GLU A 123 -3.08 -13.25 -2.98
C GLU A 123 -2.85 -14.71 -3.40
N ALA A 124 -3.77 -15.30 -4.19
CA ALA A 124 -3.63 -16.66 -4.66
C ALA A 124 -2.36 -16.84 -5.52
N SER A 125 -2.03 -15.87 -6.38
CA SER A 125 -0.80 -15.87 -7.18
C SER A 125 0.46 -15.79 -6.30
N LEU A 126 0.44 -14.96 -5.25
CA LEU A 126 1.53 -14.86 -4.27
C LEU A 126 1.69 -16.14 -3.42
N ILE A 127 0.59 -16.75 -3.00
CA ILE A 127 0.64 -18.05 -2.29
C ILE A 127 1.18 -19.14 -3.22
N SER A 128 0.81 -19.10 -4.50
CA SER A 128 1.24 -20.11 -5.49
C SER A 128 2.75 -20.04 -5.71
N ILE A 129 3.32 -18.84 -5.87
CA ILE A 129 4.78 -18.68 -5.94
C ILE A 129 5.44 -19.00 -4.59
N GLY A 130 4.83 -18.63 -3.46
CA GLY A 130 5.34 -18.97 -2.13
C GLY A 130 5.43 -20.48 -1.90
N LYS A 131 4.42 -21.25 -2.32
CA LYS A 131 4.45 -22.72 -2.29
C LYS A 131 5.46 -23.31 -3.27
N ALA A 132 5.54 -22.78 -4.49
CA ALA A 132 6.45 -23.29 -5.52
C ALA A 132 7.93 -23.12 -5.14
N PHE A 133 8.27 -22.05 -4.42
CA PHE A 133 9.66 -21.72 -4.04
C PHE A 133 9.95 -21.81 -2.54
N GLY A 134 9.00 -22.30 -1.73
CA GLY A 134 9.16 -22.43 -0.27
C GLY A 134 9.35 -21.10 0.47
N LEU A 135 8.78 -20.00 -0.05
CA LEU A 135 8.87 -18.68 0.57
C LEU A 135 7.90 -18.59 1.76
N ILE A 136 8.42 -18.21 2.93
CA ILE A 136 7.68 -18.21 4.21
C ILE A 136 6.86 -16.92 4.41
N LYS A 137 7.16 -15.86 3.66
CA LYS A 137 6.42 -14.58 3.69
C LYS A 137 6.23 -14.05 2.28
N THR A 138 4.98 -13.77 1.93
CA THR A 138 4.61 -13.09 0.69
C THR A 138 3.59 -12.02 1.08
N ASP A 139 4.04 -10.77 1.20
CA ASP A 139 3.16 -9.64 1.46
C ASP A 139 2.82 -8.95 0.13
N ILE A 140 1.56 -8.55 -0.05
CA ILE A 140 1.12 -7.77 -1.22
C ILE A 140 1.64 -6.33 -1.02
N PRO A 141 2.30 -5.69 -2.01
CA PRO A 141 2.67 -4.28 -1.89
C PRO A 141 1.49 -3.37 -1.51
N ASP A 142 1.78 -2.43 -0.62
CA ASP A 142 0.91 -2.13 0.51
C ASP A 142 0.04 -0.87 0.40
N GLN A 143 0.05 -0.10 -0.70
CA GLN A 143 -0.64 1.19 -0.73
C GLN A 143 -1.36 1.51 -2.04
N PHE A 144 -2.62 1.95 -1.92
CA PHE A 144 -3.51 2.31 -3.01
C PHE A 144 -4.01 3.74 -2.82
N ILE A 145 -4.13 4.48 -3.93
CA ILE A 145 -4.79 5.78 -3.99
C ILE A 145 -6.18 5.54 -4.57
N ILE A 146 -7.21 5.88 -3.81
CA ILE A 146 -8.61 5.67 -4.18
C ILE A 146 -9.33 7.03 -4.18
N PRO A 147 -9.88 7.50 -5.33
CA PRO A 147 -10.60 8.77 -5.40
C PRO A 147 -11.89 8.78 -4.57
N LEU A 148 -12.28 9.96 -4.11
CA LEU A 148 -13.60 10.24 -3.52
C LEU A 148 -14.49 10.92 -4.58
N SER A 149 -15.78 10.59 -4.63
CA SER A 149 -16.72 11.20 -5.60
C SER A 149 -16.94 12.71 -5.42
N SER A 150 -16.67 13.24 -4.22
CA SER A 150 -16.70 14.68 -3.92
C SER A 150 -15.37 15.38 -4.24
N GLY A 151 -14.39 14.69 -4.79
CA GLY A 151 -13.05 15.19 -5.05
C GLY A 151 -12.05 14.86 -3.95
N GLY A 152 -10.77 14.84 -4.31
CA GLY A 152 -9.70 14.33 -3.45
C GLY A 152 -9.54 12.82 -3.52
N HIS A 153 -8.80 12.24 -2.56
CA HIS A 153 -8.51 10.81 -2.51
C HIS A 153 -8.12 10.33 -1.12
N ILE A 154 -8.24 9.02 -0.90
CA ILE A 154 -7.71 8.32 0.27
C ILE A 154 -6.51 7.46 -0.13
N LYS A 155 -5.46 7.48 0.69
CA LYS A 155 -4.35 6.54 0.61
C LYS A 155 -4.59 5.43 1.61
N VAL A 156 -4.73 4.19 1.13
CA VAL A 156 -5.07 3.04 1.97
C VAL A 156 -4.10 1.89 1.79
N SER A 157 -3.89 1.14 2.86
CA SER A 157 -3.28 -0.18 2.81
C SER A 157 -4.34 -1.25 2.93
N LEU A 158 -4.33 -2.24 2.05
CA LEU A 158 -5.35 -3.29 2.02
C LEU A 158 -4.78 -4.59 2.56
N LYS A 159 -5.50 -5.22 3.48
CA LYS A 159 -5.21 -6.56 4.00
C LYS A 159 -6.38 -7.49 3.71
N LEU A 160 -6.10 -8.71 3.25
CA LEU A 160 -7.13 -9.76 3.19
C LEU A 160 -7.13 -10.52 4.52
N LEU A 161 -8.29 -10.56 5.15
CA LEU A 161 -8.54 -11.42 6.30
C LEU A 161 -9.17 -12.71 5.77
N SER A 162 -8.77 -13.86 6.31
CA SER A 162 -9.20 -15.18 5.82
C SER A 162 -10.36 -15.80 6.62
N GLN A 163 -10.74 -15.23 7.78
CA GLN A 163 -11.79 -15.74 8.66
C GLN A 163 -12.53 -14.61 9.40
N PRO A 164 -13.69 -14.14 8.93
CA PRO A 164 -14.29 -14.39 7.61
C PRO A 164 -13.46 -13.77 6.49
N ILE A 165 -13.67 -14.23 5.25
CA ILE A 165 -12.93 -13.67 4.10
C ILE A 165 -13.41 -12.26 3.81
N LYS A 166 -12.60 -11.24 4.12
CA LYS A 166 -12.94 -9.83 3.90
C LYS A 166 -11.69 -8.99 3.69
N ILE A 167 -11.83 -7.89 2.95
CA ILE A 167 -10.85 -6.82 2.85
C ILE A 167 -10.96 -5.95 4.10
N GLU A 168 -9.81 -5.68 4.71
CA GLU A 168 -9.64 -4.64 5.71
C GLU A 168 -8.67 -3.58 5.18
N ALA A 169 -9.17 -2.35 5.05
CA ALA A 169 -8.39 -1.18 4.71
C ALA A 169 -7.89 -0.47 5.97
N THR A 170 -6.62 -0.08 5.94
CA THR A 170 -6.03 0.89 6.85
C THR A 170 -5.95 2.21 6.12
N ILE A 171 -6.65 3.24 6.63
CA ILE A 171 -6.59 4.59 6.06
C ILE A 171 -5.29 5.25 6.54
N ASN A 172 -4.34 5.41 5.62
CA ASN A 172 -3.04 6.01 5.90
C ASN A 172 -3.15 7.53 5.89
N GLU A 173 -3.75 8.07 4.83
CA GLU A 173 -3.87 9.51 4.57
C GLU A 173 -5.18 9.80 3.84
N VAL A 174 -5.76 10.97 4.08
CA VAL A 174 -6.90 11.50 3.33
C VAL A 174 -6.50 12.86 2.80
N VAL A 175 -6.77 13.11 1.52
CA VAL A 175 -6.39 14.33 0.82
C VAL A 175 -7.61 14.90 0.13
N ASP A 176 -7.88 16.20 0.29
CA ASP A 176 -8.99 16.85 -0.43
C ASP A 176 -8.64 17.21 -1.89
N GLU A 177 -9.62 17.73 -2.62
CA GLU A 177 -9.47 18.16 -4.03
C GLU A 177 -8.38 19.23 -4.26
N ASN A 178 -7.96 19.96 -3.22
CA ASN A 178 -6.94 21.02 -3.29
C ASN A 178 -5.56 20.54 -2.79
N GLY A 179 -5.43 19.25 -2.49
CA GLY A 179 -4.18 18.66 -2.01
C GLY A 179 -3.93 18.88 -0.52
N ASN A 180 -4.93 19.28 0.26
CA ASN A 180 -4.78 19.38 1.72
C ASN A 180 -4.83 17.99 2.34
N ILE A 181 -3.82 17.66 3.14
CA ILE A 181 -3.84 16.45 3.96
C ILE A 181 -4.73 16.70 5.17
N ILE A 182 -5.75 15.86 5.33
CA ILE A 182 -6.75 16.00 6.38
C ILE A 182 -6.26 15.31 7.66
N PRO A 183 -6.15 16.04 8.78
CA PRO A 183 -5.74 15.44 10.05
C PRO A 183 -6.77 14.41 10.55
N LYS A 184 -6.28 13.38 11.22
CA LYS A 184 -7.17 12.35 11.80
C LYS A 184 -7.88 12.86 13.05
N ASN A 185 -7.22 13.73 13.81
CA ASN A 185 -7.73 14.26 15.07
C ASN A 185 -8.10 15.73 14.96
N ALA A 186 -9.24 16.13 15.50
CA ALA A 186 -9.65 17.54 15.52
C ALA A 186 -8.66 18.47 16.24
N LYS A 187 -7.87 17.97 17.20
CA LYS A 187 -6.83 18.76 17.87
C LYS A 187 -5.71 19.22 16.94
N GLU A 188 -5.50 18.51 15.84
CA GLU A 188 -4.48 18.83 14.83
C GLU A 188 -4.98 19.87 13.82
N LEU A 189 -6.22 20.35 13.96
CA LEU A 189 -6.77 21.42 13.12
C LEU A 189 -6.26 22.80 13.51
N ALA A 190 -5.88 23.01 14.77
CA ALA A 190 -5.44 24.32 15.26
C ALA A 190 -4.26 24.85 14.45
N ASP A 191 -4.37 26.10 13.97
CA ASP A 191 -3.37 26.82 13.18
C ASP A 191 -2.92 26.13 11.88
N LEU A 192 -3.64 25.09 11.45
CA LEU A 192 -3.35 24.40 10.20
C LEU A 192 -3.60 25.35 9.02
N ARG A 193 -2.62 25.45 8.12
CA ARG A 193 -2.73 26.23 6.89
C ARG A 193 -3.20 25.34 5.75
N ILE A 194 -4.30 25.73 5.11
CA ILE A 194 -4.92 24.94 4.04
C ILE A 194 -5.15 25.81 2.81
N ARG A 195 -5.23 25.17 1.65
CA ARG A 195 -5.57 25.77 0.37
C ARG A 195 -7.07 25.62 0.10
N VAL A 196 -7.74 26.73 -0.16
CA VAL A 196 -9.14 26.75 -0.54
C VAL A 196 -9.25 27.20 -1.99
N GLY A 197 -9.74 26.31 -2.85
CA GLY A 197 -9.93 26.56 -4.27
C GLY A 197 -11.16 27.42 -4.56
N THR A 198 -12.25 27.24 -3.79
CA THR A 198 -13.53 27.93 -4.02
C THR A 198 -14.21 28.39 -2.73
N ILE A 199 -15.07 29.41 -2.82
CA ILE A 199 -15.92 29.86 -1.70
C ILE A 199 -16.85 28.74 -1.23
N SER A 200 -17.40 27.95 -2.14
CA SER A 200 -18.25 26.80 -1.81
C SER A 200 -17.49 25.78 -0.94
N GLN A 201 -16.26 25.46 -1.31
CA GLN A 201 -15.41 24.58 -0.52
C GLN A 201 -15.15 25.16 0.88
N ALA A 202 -14.89 26.46 1.00
CA ALA A 202 -14.72 27.10 2.30
C ALA A 202 -15.93 26.88 3.22
N ASN A 203 -17.15 27.00 2.66
CA ASN A 203 -18.39 26.71 3.36
C ASN A 203 -18.48 25.23 3.74
N SER A 204 -18.20 24.31 2.81
CA SER A 204 -18.22 22.86 3.05
C SER A 204 -17.26 22.44 4.16
N ILE A 205 -16.03 22.96 4.16
CA ILE A 205 -15.05 22.71 5.22
C ILE A 205 -15.60 23.20 6.56
N ASN A 206 -16.12 24.43 6.60
CA ASN A 206 -16.69 25.02 7.80
C ASN A 206 -17.90 24.26 8.35
N ILE A 207 -18.73 23.63 7.51
CA ILE A 207 -19.83 22.76 7.98
C ILE A 207 -19.28 21.64 8.88
N THR A 208 -18.14 21.05 8.51
CA THR A 208 -17.53 19.98 9.27
C THR A 208 -16.74 20.49 10.48
N ILE A 209 -15.82 21.44 10.29
CA ILE A 209 -14.87 21.82 11.35
C ILE A 209 -15.52 22.67 12.46
N LYS A 210 -16.65 23.31 12.20
CA LYS A 210 -17.42 24.04 13.24
C LYS A 210 -17.91 23.12 14.35
N ASN A 211 -18.20 21.86 14.06
CA ASN A 211 -18.59 20.87 15.08
C ASN A 211 -17.48 20.61 16.10
N PHE A 212 -16.24 20.99 15.78
CA PHE A 212 -15.08 20.89 16.65
C PHE A 212 -14.62 22.25 17.20
N ASN A 213 -15.45 23.29 17.06
CA ASN A 213 -15.13 24.69 17.40
C ASN A 213 -13.96 25.27 16.60
N TYR A 214 -13.82 24.92 15.32
CA TYR A 214 -12.85 25.55 14.41
C TYR A 214 -13.53 26.30 13.27
N PHE A 215 -12.79 27.24 12.68
CA PHE A 215 -13.29 28.05 11.57
C PHE A 215 -12.18 28.47 10.59
N ILE A 216 -12.53 28.58 9.32
CA ILE A 216 -11.73 29.26 8.29
C ILE A 216 -12.49 30.45 7.70
N PRO A 217 -11.81 31.56 7.37
CA PRO A 217 -12.43 32.65 6.60
C PRO A 217 -13.01 32.17 5.27
N ILE A 218 -14.18 32.65 4.89
CA ILE A 218 -14.84 32.33 3.60
C ILE A 218 -14.17 33.11 2.48
N ARG A 219 -13.05 32.57 1.96
CA ARG A 219 -12.28 33.13 0.85
C ARG A 219 -11.43 32.05 0.17
N THR A 220 -10.99 32.33 -1.05
CA THR A 220 -10.04 31.48 -1.78
C THR A 220 -8.59 31.77 -1.38
N GLY A 221 -7.69 30.84 -1.73
CA GLY A 221 -6.26 30.93 -1.45
C GLY A 221 -5.87 30.19 -0.18
N THR A 222 -4.74 30.56 0.42
CA THR A 222 -4.30 29.95 1.67
C THR A 222 -4.97 30.60 2.86
N VAL A 223 -5.61 29.79 3.69
CA VAL A 223 -6.25 30.21 4.94
C VAL A 223 -5.71 29.40 6.12
N THR A 224 -5.80 29.97 7.31
CA THR A 224 -5.42 29.30 8.56
C THR A 224 -6.70 28.93 9.30
N ILE A 225 -6.80 27.67 9.73
CA ILE A 225 -7.85 27.20 10.62
C ILE A 225 -7.64 27.82 11.99
N LYS A 226 -8.66 28.51 12.50
CA LYS A 226 -8.64 29.14 13.81
C LYS A 226 -9.42 28.31 14.81
N ASP A 227 -8.85 28.13 15.99
CA ASP A 227 -9.56 27.60 17.16
C ASP A 227 -10.50 28.69 17.70
N CYS A 228 -11.77 28.34 17.79
CA CYS A 228 -12.85 29.18 18.30
C CYS A 228 -13.26 28.79 19.72
N SER A 229 -12.56 27.84 20.35
CA SER A 229 -12.79 27.45 21.72
C SER A 229 -12.06 28.39 22.70
N GLY A 230 -12.79 28.89 23.70
CA GLY A 230 -12.20 29.66 24.81
C GLY A 230 -12.63 31.13 24.91
N ILE A 231 -12.30 31.74 26.05
CA ILE A 231 -12.73 33.10 26.44
C ILE A 231 -12.07 34.19 25.57
N ASN A 232 -10.91 33.89 24.96
CA ASN A 232 -10.16 34.78 24.07
C ASN A 232 -10.24 34.33 22.60
N ALA A 233 -11.22 33.50 22.24
CA ALA A 233 -11.38 33.03 20.88
C ALA A 233 -11.56 34.22 19.91
N PRO A 234 -10.91 34.22 18.74
CA PRO A 234 -11.21 35.19 17.69
C PRO A 234 -12.69 35.08 17.33
N ALA A 235 -13.32 36.19 16.95
CA ALA A 235 -14.71 36.18 16.52
C ALA A 235 -14.89 35.22 15.33
N CYS A 236 -15.39 34.02 15.60
CA CYS A 236 -15.77 33.03 14.61
C CYS A 236 -17.20 33.30 14.16
N GLY A 237 -17.38 34.47 13.53
CA GLY A 237 -18.62 34.90 12.89
C GLY A 237 -18.42 34.89 11.37
N GLY A 238 -19.39 34.30 10.66
CA GLY A 238 -19.51 34.43 9.20
C GLY A 238 -20.07 35.79 8.82
#